data_AF-G8F6H0-F1
#
_entry.id   AF-G8F6H0-F1
#
_cell.length_a   1.000
_cell.length_b   1.000
_cell.length_c   1.000
_cell.angle_alpha   90.00
_cell.angle_beta   90.00
_cell.angle_gamma   90.00
#
_symmetry.space_group_name_H-M   'P 1'
#
loop_
_entity.id
_entity.type
_entity.pdbx_description
1 polymer ?
#
loop_
_entity_poly.entity_id
_entity_poly.type
_entity_poly.pdbx_seq_one_letter_code
_entity_poly.pdbx_strand_id
1 'polypeptide(L)'
;SLLAGERLVRALGPGGELEPEQLPRKLRAELEAALGKKHTGGDSSSGPQRLVSFRLIRDLHHHLRERDSKLYLHELLEGSEIYLPEVVKPPRNPELVARLEKIKIQLANEEYKRITRNVTCQ
;
A
#
# COMPACT_ATOMS: atom_id res chain seq x y z
N SER A 1 -5.40 6.98 3.66
CA SER A 1 -4.61 6.51 4.81
C SER A 1 -3.13 6.63 4.45
N LEU A 2 -2.25 6.62 5.44
CA LEU A 2 -0.82 6.80 5.28
C LEU A 2 -0.08 5.63 5.91
N LEU A 3 1.05 5.25 5.32
CA LEU A 3 2.04 4.39 5.94
C LEU A 3 2.80 5.21 6.97
N ALA A 4 2.80 4.74 8.21
CA ALA A 4 3.53 5.40 9.28
C ALA A 4 5.03 5.28 9.07
N GLY A 5 5.70 6.41 8.94
CA GLY A 5 7.15 6.49 8.91
C GLY A 5 7.79 6.12 10.25
N GLU A 6 9.09 5.84 10.22
CA GLU A 6 9.86 5.50 11.43
C GLU A 6 9.84 6.62 12.48
N ARG A 7 9.80 7.88 12.05
CA ARG A 7 9.78 9.05 12.93
C ARG A 7 8.52 9.06 13.81
N LEU A 8 7.36 8.88 13.19
CA LEU A 8 6.07 8.81 13.90
C LEU A 8 6.01 7.62 14.88
N VAL A 9 6.56 6.48 14.47
CA VAL A 9 6.66 5.29 15.33
C VAL A 9 7.54 5.54 16.55
N ARG A 10 8.71 6.16 16.36
CA ARG A 10 9.65 6.46 17.46
C ARG A 10 9.06 7.52 18.39
N ALA A 11 8.39 8.53 17.85
CA ALA A 11 7.76 9.59 18.64
C ALA A 11 6.67 9.06 19.59
N LEU A 12 5.93 8.02 19.17
CA LEU A 12 4.90 7.35 19.98
C LEU A 12 5.45 6.23 20.90
N GLY A 13 6.73 5.87 20.75
CA GLY A 13 7.39 4.87 21.59
C GLY A 13 7.66 5.35 23.02
N PRO A 14 8.09 4.46 23.92
CA PRO A 14 8.46 4.84 25.28
C PRO A 14 9.70 5.76 25.28
N GLY A 15 9.59 6.95 25.87
CA GLY A 15 10.63 7.98 25.85
C GLY A 15 10.65 8.82 24.57
N GLY A 16 9.58 8.76 23.78
CA GLY A 16 9.41 9.54 22.55
C GLY A 16 8.88 10.94 22.82
N GLU A 17 8.94 11.82 21.82
CA GLU A 17 8.48 13.21 21.95
C GLU A 17 6.97 13.33 22.26
N LEU A 18 6.19 12.27 21.99
CA LEU A 18 4.74 12.18 22.25
C LEU A 18 4.45 11.31 23.48
N GLU A 19 4.96 11.74 24.63
CA GLU A 19 4.73 11.10 25.93
C GLU A 19 3.22 11.03 26.29
N PRO A 20 2.79 10.06 27.14
CA PRO A 20 1.37 9.81 27.43
C PRO A 20 0.68 10.97 28.15
N GLU A 21 1.46 11.87 28.74
CA GLU A 21 0.98 13.08 29.41
C GLU A 21 0.63 14.20 28.41
N GLN A 22 1.21 14.15 27.21
CA GLN A 22 1.01 15.16 26.17
C GLN A 22 -0.25 14.92 25.32
N LEU A 23 -0.80 13.70 25.34
CA LEU A 23 -1.90 13.30 24.47
C LEU A 23 -3.14 12.85 25.26
N PRO A 24 -4.36 13.16 24.76
CA PRO A 24 -5.57 12.54 25.27
C PRO A 24 -5.50 11.01 25.17
N ARG A 25 -5.82 10.30 26.27
CA ARG A 25 -5.76 8.83 26.35
C ARG A 25 -6.49 8.11 25.21
N LYS A 26 -7.63 8.68 24.77
CA LYS A 26 -8.42 8.13 23.65
C LYS A 26 -7.66 8.16 22.33
N LEU A 27 -7.09 9.31 21.97
CA LEU A 27 -6.32 9.48 20.73
C LEU A 27 -5.07 8.62 20.72
N ARG A 28 -4.38 8.53 21.87
CA ARG A 28 -3.20 7.66 22.00
C ARG A 28 -3.57 6.19 21.77
N ALA A 29 -4.65 5.71 22.38
CA ALA A 29 -5.11 4.34 22.19
C ALA A 29 -5.46 4.05 20.72
N GLU A 30 -6.07 5.00 20.01
CA GLU A 30 -6.38 4.85 18.58
C GLU A 30 -5.13 4.81 17.70
N LEU A 31 -4.11 5.63 18.01
CA LEU A 31 -2.82 5.62 17.31
C LEU A 31 -2.03 4.34 17.56
N GLU A 32 -1.94 3.91 18.82
CA GLU A 32 -1.29 2.64 19.18
C GLU A 32 -2.01 1.45 18.54
N ALA A 33 -3.35 1.46 18.51
CA ALA A 33 -4.13 0.43 17.82
C ALA A 33 -3.91 0.44 16.30
N ALA A 34 -3.76 1.61 15.68
CA ALA A 34 -3.45 1.73 14.26
C ALA A 34 -2.04 1.22 13.93
N LEU A 35 -1.05 1.50 14.80
CA LEU A 35 0.32 1.04 14.64
C LEU A 35 0.51 -0.45 14.95
N GLY A 36 -0.28 -1.02 15.86
CA GLY A 36 -0.26 -2.44 16.21
C GLY A 36 -0.85 -3.33 15.11
N LYS A 37 -1.76 -2.80 14.29
CA LYS A 37 -2.31 -3.47 13.13
C LYS A 37 -1.30 -3.46 11.98
N LYS A 38 -0.51 -4.53 11.87
CA LYS A 38 0.33 -4.79 10.69
C LYS A 38 -0.58 -5.04 9.49
N HIS A 39 -0.49 -4.19 8.47
CA HIS A 39 -1.22 -4.38 7.23
C HIS A 39 -0.42 -5.30 6.32
N THR A 40 -0.94 -6.51 6.06
CA THR A 40 -0.39 -7.45 5.07
C THR A 40 -0.97 -7.13 3.70
N GLY A 41 -0.57 -6.00 3.13
CA GLY A 41 -0.99 -5.61 1.79
C GLY A 41 0.02 -6.07 0.75
N GLY A 42 -0.33 -7.12 0.00
CA GLY A 42 -0.04 -7.29 -1.43
C GLY A 42 1.39 -7.44 -1.95
N ASP A 43 2.37 -6.69 -1.45
CA ASP A 43 3.71 -6.63 -2.02
C ASP A 43 4.76 -7.19 -1.05
N SER A 44 5.20 -8.43 -1.32
CA SER A 44 6.16 -9.22 -0.54
C SER A 44 7.58 -8.63 -0.42
N SER A 45 7.82 -7.39 -0.83
CA SER A 45 9.12 -6.71 -0.82
C SER A 45 9.22 -5.56 0.19
N SER A 46 8.09 -5.08 0.71
CA SER A 46 8.05 -3.96 1.66
C SER A 46 7.70 -4.51 3.05
N GLY A 47 8.43 -4.11 4.07
CA GLY A 47 8.31 -4.62 5.44
C GLY A 47 6.91 -4.43 6.07
N PRO A 48 6.74 -4.72 7.37
CA PRO A 48 5.43 -4.58 8.03
C PRO A 48 4.90 -3.14 7.96
N GLN A 49 3.98 -2.91 7.03
CA GLN A 49 3.35 -1.62 6.79
C GLN A 49 2.33 -1.31 7.89
N ARG A 50 2.50 -0.17 8.56
CA ARG A 50 1.60 0.30 9.63
C ARG A 50 0.72 1.39 9.06
N LEU A 51 -0.58 1.13 8.99
CA LEU A 51 -1.52 2.04 8.36
C LEU A 51 -2.15 2.98 9.38
N VAL A 52 -1.99 4.28 9.18
CA VAL A 52 -2.57 5.32 10.03
C VAL A 52 -3.52 6.18 9.21
N SER A 53 -4.66 6.57 9.77
CA SER A 53 -5.58 7.47 9.08
C SER A 53 -5.07 8.91 9.15
N PHE A 54 -5.23 9.67 8.05
CA PHE A 54 -4.81 11.08 8.02
C PHE A 54 -5.58 11.95 9.02
N ARG A 55 -6.84 11.58 9.29
CA ARG A 55 -7.68 12.29 10.28
C ARG A 55 -7.04 12.24 11.67
N LEU A 56 -6.57 11.05 12.10
CA LEU A 56 -5.93 10.89 13.40
C LEU A 56 -4.66 11.73 13.54
N ILE A 57 -3.84 11.80 12.49
CA ILE A 57 -2.61 12.61 12.50
C ILE A 57 -2.94 14.11 12.54
N ARG A 58 -3.98 14.53 11.82
CA ARG A 58 -4.45 15.91 11.86
C ARG A 58 -4.97 16.29 13.25
N ASP A 59 -5.73 15.42 13.89
CA ASP A 59 -6.29 15.66 15.22
C ASP A 59 -5.17 15.69 16.28
N LEU A 60 -4.16 14.81 16.15
CA LEU A 60 -2.91 14.86 16.93
C LEU A 60 -2.23 16.22 16.78
N HIS A 61 -2.01 16.69 15.54
CA HIS A 61 -1.35 17.97 15.28
C HIS A 61 -2.16 19.16 15.83
N HIS A 62 -3.49 19.09 15.79
CA HIS A 62 -4.34 20.12 16.40
C HIS A 62 -4.11 20.23 17.90
N HIS A 63 -4.08 19.11 18.61
CA HIS A 63 -3.81 19.10 20.05
C HIS A 63 -2.40 19.55 20.41
N LEU A 64 -1.41 19.19 19.60
CA LEU A 64 -0.05 19.66 19.75
C LEU A 64 0.07 21.18 19.56
N ARG A 65 -0.73 21.74 18.65
CA ARG A 65 -0.77 23.19 18.41
C ARG A 65 -1.47 23.94 19.54
N GLU A 66 -2.55 23.40 20.10
CA GLU A 66 -3.24 23.98 21.27
C GLU A 66 -2.33 24.06 22.51
N ARG A 67 -1.30 23.20 22.58
CA ARG A 67 -0.34 23.14 23.69
C ARG A 67 0.96 23.91 23.40
N ASP A 68 0.99 24.75 22.37
CA ASP A 68 2.17 25.51 21.93
C ASP A 68 3.43 24.66 21.71
N SER A 69 3.25 23.43 21.21
CA SER A 69 4.40 22.59 20.86
C SER A 69 5.11 23.11 19.61
N LYS A 70 6.42 22.88 19.53
CA LYS A 70 7.26 23.29 18.39
C LYS A 70 7.27 22.29 17.22
N LEU A 71 6.56 21.17 17.36
CA LEU A 71 6.59 20.08 16.39
C LEU A 71 5.71 20.40 15.20
N TYR A 72 6.28 20.33 14.00
CA TYR A 72 5.53 20.56 12.78
C TYR A 72 4.99 19.24 12.20
N LEU A 73 3.84 19.33 11.53
CA LEU A 73 3.20 18.16 10.91
C LEU A 73 4.13 17.44 9.91
N HIS A 74 4.91 18.18 9.13
CA HIS A 74 5.79 17.58 8.13
C HIS A 74 6.96 16.82 8.74
N GLU A 75 7.45 17.22 9.91
CA GLU A 75 8.48 16.50 10.67
C GLU A 75 7.92 15.17 11.19
N LEU A 76 6.66 15.15 11.65
CA LEU A 76 6.00 13.92 12.07
C LEU A 76 5.74 12.97 10.89
N LEU A 77 5.46 13.51 9.72
CA LEU A 77 5.22 12.76 8.49
C LEU A 77 6.50 12.37 7.75
N GLU A 78 7.67 12.69 8.29
CA GLU A 78 8.94 12.31 7.69
C GLU A 78 9.06 10.78 7.57
N GLY A 79 9.36 10.31 6.35
CA GLY A 79 9.41 8.88 6.04
C GLY A 79 8.04 8.19 5.97
N SER A 80 6.94 8.94 5.99
CA SER A 80 5.59 8.41 5.77
C SER A 80 5.24 8.42 4.28
N GLU A 81 4.53 7.39 3.83
CA GLU A 81 4.11 7.24 2.43
C GLU A 81 2.59 7.20 2.30
N ILE A 82 2.07 7.54 1.12
CA ILE A 82 0.63 7.46 0.86
C ILE A 82 0.28 6.00 0.55
N TYR A 83 -0.65 5.43 1.32
CA TYR A 83 -1.14 4.08 1.04
C TYR A 83 -2.12 4.10 -0.13
N LEU A 84 -1.74 3.45 -1.23
CA LEU A 84 -2.61 3.20 -2.39
C LEU A 84 -3.13 1.76 -2.32
N PRO A 85 -4.45 1.53 -2.14
CA PRO A 85 -5.00 0.19 -2.14
C PRO A 85 -4.93 -0.41 -3.54
N GLU A 86 -4.55 -1.69 -3.61
CA GLU A 86 -4.58 -2.44 -4.86
C GLU A 86 -6.02 -2.61 -5.35
N VAL A 87 -6.25 -2.27 -6.62
CA VAL A 87 -7.53 -2.51 -7.27
C VAL A 87 -7.56 -3.97 -7.71
N VAL A 88 -8.45 -4.76 -7.10
CA VAL A 88 -8.69 -6.14 -7.54
C VAL A 88 -9.27 -6.11 -8.96
N LYS A 89 -8.50 -6.60 -9.93
CA LYS A 89 -8.98 -6.72 -11.30
C LYS A 89 -10.07 -7.79 -11.34
N PRO A 90 -11.22 -7.54 -11.99
CA PRO A 90 -12.27 -8.54 -12.11
C PRO A 90 -11.73 -9.78 -12.85
N PRO A 91 -12.26 -10.98 -12.53
CA PRO A 91 -11.86 -12.19 -13.22
C PRO A 91 -12.20 -12.10 -14.71
N ARG A 92 -11.33 -12.63 -15.57
CA ARG A 92 -11.56 -12.66 -17.02
C ARG A 92 -12.70 -13.62 -17.36
N ASN A 93 -13.52 -13.26 -18.35
CA ASN A 93 -14.61 -14.11 -18.83
C ASN A 93 -14.05 -15.42 -19.44
N PRO A 94 -14.43 -16.61 -18.94
CA PRO A 94 -13.89 -17.90 -19.38
C PRO A 94 -14.17 -18.20 -20.85
N GLU A 95 -15.32 -17.77 -21.39
CA GLU A 95 -15.67 -17.99 -22.79
C GLU A 95 -14.71 -17.23 -23.73
N LEU A 96 -14.41 -15.98 -23.37
CA LEU A 96 -13.47 -15.15 -24.13
C LEU A 96 -12.04 -15.69 -24.04
N VAL A 97 -11.63 -16.23 -22.88
CA VAL A 97 -10.33 -16.88 -22.73
C VAL A 97 -10.21 -18.09 -23.66
N ALA A 98 -11.21 -18.98 -23.66
CA ALA A 98 -11.24 -20.14 -24.54
C ALA A 98 -11.24 -19.74 -26.02
N ARG A 99 -11.95 -18.68 -26.39
CA ARG A 99 -11.94 -18.17 -27.77
C ARG A 99 -10.56 -17.64 -28.18
N LEU A 100 -9.88 -16.92 -27.29
CA LEU A 100 -8.52 -16.42 -27.55
C LEU A 100 -7.50 -17.55 -27.71
N GLU A 101 -7.61 -18.61 -26.90
CA GLU A 101 -6.75 -19.80 -27.02
C GLU A 101 -6.95 -20.47 -28.38
N LYS A 102 -8.19 -20.64 -28.83
CA LYS A 102 -8.49 -21.15 -30.17
C LYS A 102 -7.86 -20.30 -31.28
N ILE A 103 -8.00 -18.98 -31.19
CA ILE A 103 -7.41 -18.05 -32.19
C ILE A 103 -5.88 -18.14 -32.18
N LYS A 104 -5.25 -18.23 -31.01
CA LYS A 104 -3.78 -18.41 -30.90
C LYS A 104 -3.31 -19.67 -31.60
N ILE A 105 -4.01 -20.79 -31.40
CA ILE A 105 -3.67 -22.06 -32.04
C ILE A 105 -3.83 -21.94 -33.57
N GLN A 106 -4.91 -21.32 -34.05
CA GLN A 106 -5.13 -21.11 -35.48
C GLN A 106 -4.01 -20.29 -36.12
N LEU A 107 -3.67 -19.13 -35.53
CA LEU A 107 -2.60 -18.28 -36.02
C LEU A 107 -1.24 -18.98 -36.01
N ALA A 108 -0.93 -19.75 -34.96
CA ALA A 108 0.30 -20.54 -34.91
C ALA A 108 0.38 -21.58 -36.02
N ASN A 109 -0.73 -22.26 -36.32
CA ASN A 109 -0.80 -23.25 -37.40
C ASN A 109 -0.69 -22.60 -38.78
N GLU A 110 -1.32 -21.45 -38.99
CA GLU A 110 -1.21 -20.69 -40.23
C GLU A 110 0.22 -20.18 -40.45
N GLU A 111 0.85 -19.66 -39.39
CA GLU A 111 2.24 -19.22 -39.41
C GLU A 111 3.19 -20.37 -39.72
N TYR A 112 3.00 -21.53 -39.06
CA TYR A 112 3.78 -22.74 -39.33
C TYR A 112 3.66 -23.19 -40.79
N LYS A 113 2.44 -23.18 -41.35
CA LYS A 113 2.21 -23.51 -42.77
C LYS A 113 2.85 -22.52 -43.71
N ARG A 114 2.86 -21.23 -43.36
CA ARG A 114 3.52 -20.18 -44.16
C ARG A 114 5.03 -20.38 -44.21
N ILE A 115 5.65 -20.66 -43.07
CA ILE A 115 7.10 -20.91 -42.95
C ILE A 115 7.49 -22.18 -43.71
N THR A 116 6.69 -23.25 -43.59
CA THR A 116 6.99 -24.55 -44.21
C THR A 116 6.57 -24.66 -45.67
N ARG A 117 5.88 -23.65 -46.24
CA ARG A 117 5.29 -23.66 -47.58
C ARG A 117 6.27 -23.97 -48.72
N ASN A 118 7.53 -23.57 -48.58
CA ASN A 118 8.56 -23.67 -49.63
C ASN A 118 9.66 -24.70 -49.29
N VAL A 119 9.48 -25.48 -48.22
CA VAL A 119 10.49 -26.45 -47.76
C VAL A 119 10.20 -27.86 -48.27
N THR A 120 9.26 -28.00 -49.22
CA THR A 120 8.99 -29.26 -49.91
C THR A 120 10.16 -29.57 -50.86
N CYS A 121 11.19 -30.24 -50.33
CA CYS A 121 12.23 -30.89 -51.11
C CYS A 121 11.65 -32.16 -51.73
N GLN A 122 11.13 -32.08 -52.96
CA GLN A 122 11.01 -33.22 -53.88
C GLN A 122 11.93 -32.99 -55.07
#